data_AF-A0A932B5T4-F1
#
_entry.id   AF-A0A932B5T4-F1
#
_cell.length_a   1.000
_cell.length_b   1.000
_cell.length_c   1.000
_cell.angle_alpha   90.00
_cell.angle_beta   90.00
_cell.angle_gamma   90.00
#
_symmetry.space_group_name_H-M   'P 1'
#
loop_
_entity.id
_entity.type
_entity.pdbx_description
1 polymer ?
#
loop_
_entity_poly.entity_id
_entity_poly.type
_entity_poly.pdbx_seq_one_letter_code
_entity_poly.pdbx_strand_id
1 'polypeptide(L)'
;MATPLPSFGAPQQGLHGLDAVQVDAFKAVLQGVALICGLAHLGFLTLFFQAEVPTLAYVSIASMLGFAGAFQLARRERVAQAWAVTVLSALVHSVVAVLIVGWDTGFHYYILLMIPAAVISSIRPLLLKAGTVLGLMLVYLGLDIAMRHRAPGHELSALVTEGLHYFNVLGIMVMLVSFAGYYFYLLEKTAAVLRELSQTDALTQLKNRRAITEAIRREESRMRRGDHPLSFVLCDLDNFRLVNESAGHEAGNAVLKAVSRTLESCMRDIDFVARWGGEEFLAVLPDTNEDGARLVAERIRRKIEALVIEANGAAPIRMTVTLGVATMTPSEDAEQAIVRADEALYQGKAGGRNQVVSAAAA
;
A
#
# COMPACT_ATOMS: atom_id res chain seq x y z
N MET A 1 41.37 -14.02 8.16
CA MET A 1 40.27 -14.48 7.30
C MET A 1 38.97 -14.10 7.99
N ALA A 2 38.36 -12.99 7.59
CA ALA A 2 37.05 -12.57 8.10
C ALA A 2 35.97 -13.27 7.27
N THR A 3 35.17 -14.10 7.94
CA THR A 3 33.97 -14.72 7.37
C THR A 3 32.93 -13.63 7.06
N PRO A 4 32.32 -13.60 5.87
CA PRO A 4 31.26 -12.64 5.57
C PRO A 4 29.98 -13.03 6.31
N LEU A 5 29.32 -12.02 6.90
CA LEU A 5 28.01 -12.16 7.54
C LEU A 5 26.95 -12.61 6.51
N PRO A 6 25.98 -13.45 6.91
CA PRO A 6 24.89 -13.85 6.04
C PRO A 6 24.02 -12.64 5.69
N SER A 7 23.80 -12.41 4.40
CA SER A 7 22.86 -11.39 3.91
C SER A 7 21.44 -11.79 4.32
N PHE A 8 20.82 -11.01 5.21
CA PHE A 8 19.39 -11.09 5.45
C PHE A 8 18.67 -10.65 4.17
N GLY A 9 18.25 -11.63 3.37
CA GLY A 9 17.38 -11.40 2.22
C GLY A 9 16.08 -10.77 2.71
N ALA A 10 15.79 -9.56 2.26
CA ALA A 10 14.47 -8.96 2.40
C ALA A 10 13.41 -9.93 1.82
N PRO A 11 12.19 -9.98 2.38
CA PRO A 11 11.13 -10.86 1.88
C PRO A 11 10.72 -10.45 0.46
N GLN A 12 11.33 -11.07 -0.55
CA GLN A 12 11.07 -10.81 -1.97
C GLN A 12 9.62 -11.14 -2.39
N GLN A 13 8.93 -12.00 -1.64
CA GLN A 13 7.54 -12.40 -1.95
C GLN A 13 6.53 -11.26 -1.88
N GLY A 14 6.70 -10.28 -0.98
CA GLY A 14 5.79 -9.12 -0.88
C GLY A 14 6.00 -8.08 -2.01
N LEU A 15 7.25 -7.86 -2.40
CA LEU A 15 7.63 -6.95 -3.49
C LEU A 15 7.19 -7.49 -4.86
N HIS A 16 7.29 -8.80 -5.09
CA HIS A 16 6.80 -9.42 -6.32
C HIS A 16 5.27 -9.35 -6.47
N GLY A 17 4.51 -9.46 -5.37
CA GLY A 17 3.06 -9.31 -5.37
C GLY A 17 2.60 -7.88 -5.68
N LEU A 18 3.33 -6.87 -5.18
CA LEU A 18 3.10 -5.46 -5.49
C LEU A 18 3.34 -5.14 -6.96
N ASP A 19 4.44 -5.62 -7.51
CA ASP A 19 4.77 -5.45 -8.93
C ASP A 19 3.68 -6.06 -9.83
N ALA A 20 3.19 -7.27 -9.51
CA ALA A 20 2.13 -7.93 -10.27
C ALA A 20 0.81 -7.14 -10.22
N VAL A 21 0.41 -6.70 -9.02
CA VAL A 21 -0.77 -5.86 -8.81
C VAL A 21 -0.70 -4.55 -9.59
N GLN A 22 0.46 -3.89 -9.59
CA GLN A 22 0.64 -2.62 -10.29
C GLN A 22 0.54 -2.82 -11.81
N VAL A 23 1.13 -3.91 -12.33
CA VAL A 23 1.06 -4.28 -13.74
C VAL A 23 -0.39 -4.57 -14.16
N ASP A 24 -1.14 -5.33 -13.37
CA ASP A 24 -2.55 -5.65 -13.66
C ASP A 24 -3.46 -4.42 -13.61
N ALA A 25 -3.27 -3.57 -12.61
CA ALA A 25 -4.03 -2.32 -12.49
C ALA A 25 -3.72 -1.37 -13.65
N PHE A 26 -2.44 -1.24 -14.03
CA PHE A 26 -2.03 -0.40 -15.16
C PHE A 26 -2.53 -0.96 -16.50
N LYS A 27 -2.56 -2.28 -16.66
CA LYS A 27 -3.17 -2.98 -17.82
C LYS A 27 -4.66 -2.63 -17.96
N ALA A 28 -5.42 -2.66 -16.87
CA ALA A 28 -6.84 -2.31 -16.88
C ALA A 28 -7.07 -0.84 -17.30
N VAL A 29 -6.25 0.09 -16.77
CA VAL A 29 -6.27 1.49 -17.20
C VAL A 29 -6.00 1.64 -18.68
N LEU A 30 -4.95 0.97 -19.18
CA LEU A 30 -4.56 1.05 -20.59
C LEU A 30 -5.64 0.51 -21.54
N GLN A 31 -6.34 -0.56 -21.13
CA GLN A 31 -7.51 -1.08 -21.85
C GLN A 31 -8.67 -0.08 -21.84
N GLY A 32 -8.97 0.53 -20.69
CA GLY A 32 -10.00 1.56 -20.57
C GLY A 32 -9.71 2.78 -21.44
N VAL A 33 -8.47 3.29 -21.41
CA VAL A 33 -8.02 4.40 -22.25
C VAL A 33 -8.14 4.04 -23.73
N ALA A 34 -7.66 2.86 -24.15
CA ALA A 34 -7.75 2.43 -25.55
C ALA A 34 -9.21 2.34 -26.04
N LEU A 35 -10.13 1.86 -25.18
CA LEU A 35 -11.56 1.80 -25.49
C LEU A 35 -12.18 3.21 -25.63
N ILE A 36 -11.94 4.08 -24.64
CA ILE A 36 -12.45 5.46 -24.64
C ILE A 36 -11.93 6.22 -25.87
N CYS A 37 -10.63 6.13 -26.15
CA CYS A 37 -10.03 6.76 -27.32
C CYS A 37 -10.61 6.18 -28.63
N GLY A 38 -10.78 4.86 -28.73
CA GLY A 38 -11.41 4.23 -29.89
C GLY A 38 -12.84 4.71 -30.15
N LEU A 39 -13.65 4.83 -29.10
CA LEU A 39 -15.03 5.35 -29.18
C LEU A 39 -15.06 6.83 -29.58
N ALA A 40 -14.17 7.65 -29.03
CA ALA A 40 -14.05 9.07 -29.41
C ALA A 40 -13.69 9.22 -30.91
N HIS A 41 -12.83 8.34 -31.43
CA HIS A 41 -12.45 8.35 -32.85
C HIS A 41 -13.59 7.96 -33.79
N LEU A 42 -14.57 7.17 -33.35
CA LEU A 42 -15.78 6.91 -34.13
C LEU A 42 -16.62 8.19 -34.32
N GLY A 43 -16.71 9.01 -33.26
CA GLY A 43 -17.31 10.34 -33.31
C GLY A 43 -16.55 11.27 -34.26
N PHE A 44 -15.23 11.36 -34.11
CA PHE A 44 -14.38 12.16 -35.01
C PHE A 44 -14.48 11.72 -36.47
N LEU A 45 -14.52 10.42 -36.73
CA LEU A 45 -14.65 9.89 -38.08
C LEU A 45 -15.93 10.39 -38.76
N THR A 46 -17.05 10.31 -38.03
CA THR A 46 -18.35 10.78 -38.53
C THR A 46 -18.32 12.28 -38.81
N LEU A 47 -17.75 13.06 -37.89
CA LEU A 47 -17.63 14.51 -38.00
C LEU A 47 -16.72 14.92 -39.17
N PHE A 48 -15.55 14.30 -39.33
CA PHE A 48 -14.61 14.65 -40.40
C PHE A 48 -15.11 14.26 -41.80
N PHE A 49 -15.92 13.21 -41.93
CA PHE A 49 -16.61 12.93 -43.18
C PHE A 49 -17.66 14.01 -43.50
N GLN A 50 -18.45 14.43 -42.52
CA GLN A 50 -19.46 15.49 -42.70
C GLN A 50 -18.84 16.87 -42.97
N ALA A 51 -17.68 17.14 -42.38
CA ALA A 51 -16.93 18.38 -42.56
C ALA A 51 -16.01 18.35 -43.79
N GLU A 52 -16.09 17.33 -44.65
CA GLU A 52 -15.30 17.19 -45.88
C GLU A 52 -13.77 17.26 -45.67
N VAL A 53 -13.28 16.69 -44.56
CA VAL A 53 -11.84 16.58 -44.23
C VAL A 53 -11.36 15.13 -44.35
N PRO A 54 -11.18 14.58 -45.57
CA PRO A 54 -10.91 13.16 -45.78
C PRO A 54 -9.55 12.73 -45.19
N THR A 55 -8.57 13.63 -45.17
CA THR A 55 -7.25 13.37 -44.58
C THR A 55 -7.35 13.00 -43.11
N LEU A 56 -8.12 13.74 -42.32
CA LEU A 56 -8.32 13.43 -40.90
C LEU A 56 -9.23 12.23 -40.68
N ALA A 57 -10.19 11.96 -41.57
CA ALA A 57 -10.95 10.71 -41.51
C ALA A 57 -10.02 9.49 -41.62
N TYR A 58 -9.06 9.49 -42.55
CA TYR A 58 -8.08 8.40 -42.67
C TYR A 58 -7.14 8.29 -41.46
N VAL A 59 -6.69 9.43 -40.91
CA VAL A 59 -5.88 9.45 -39.68
C VAL A 59 -6.67 8.92 -38.49
N SER A 60 -7.97 9.20 -38.40
CA SER A 60 -8.86 8.65 -37.38
C SER A 60 -9.00 7.14 -37.49
N ILE A 61 -9.15 6.59 -38.70
CA ILE A 61 -9.17 5.15 -38.94
C ILE A 61 -7.85 4.50 -38.49
N ALA A 62 -6.71 5.08 -38.89
CA ALA A 62 -5.40 4.58 -38.48
C ALA A 62 -5.22 4.61 -36.95
N SER A 63 -5.69 5.67 -36.30
CA SER A 63 -5.64 5.81 -34.84
C SER A 63 -6.53 4.77 -34.15
N MET A 64 -7.72 4.50 -34.69
CA MET A 64 -8.63 3.46 -34.19
C MET A 64 -7.99 2.06 -34.28
N LEU A 65 -7.30 1.76 -35.38
CA LEU A 65 -6.51 0.53 -35.52
C LEU A 65 -5.36 0.47 -34.51
N GLY A 66 -4.70 1.60 -34.27
CA GLY A 66 -3.67 1.76 -33.24
C GLY A 66 -4.19 1.42 -31.84
N PHE A 67 -5.33 2.01 -31.43
CA PHE A 67 -5.93 1.73 -30.12
C PHE A 67 -6.45 0.30 -30.00
N ALA A 68 -7.02 -0.26 -31.06
CA ALA A 68 -7.39 -1.68 -31.09
C ALA A 68 -6.17 -2.59 -30.91
N GLY A 69 -5.05 -2.25 -31.58
CA GLY A 69 -3.76 -2.91 -31.40
C GLY A 69 -3.23 -2.79 -29.97
N ALA A 70 -3.26 -1.59 -29.39
CA ALA A 70 -2.86 -1.34 -28.00
C ALA A 70 -3.70 -2.14 -27.00
N PHE A 71 -5.02 -2.20 -27.20
CA PHE A 71 -5.93 -2.99 -26.37
C PHE A 71 -5.58 -4.48 -26.42
N GLN A 72 -5.32 -5.03 -27.61
CA GLN A 72 -4.91 -6.42 -27.78
C GLN A 72 -3.54 -6.71 -27.17
N LEU A 73 -2.57 -5.79 -27.32
CA LEU A 73 -1.25 -5.90 -26.69
C LEU A 73 -1.36 -5.89 -25.15
N ALA A 74 -2.21 -5.02 -24.59
CA ALA A 74 -2.47 -4.98 -23.15
C ALA A 74 -3.14 -6.28 -22.67
N ARG A 75 -4.10 -6.83 -23.42
CA ARG A 75 -4.71 -8.15 -23.13
C ARG A 75 -3.68 -9.29 -23.13
N ARG A 76 -2.68 -9.24 -24.01
CA ARG A 76 -1.56 -10.19 -24.09
C ARG A 76 -0.40 -9.87 -23.15
N GLU A 77 -0.60 -8.99 -22.18
CA GLU A 77 0.41 -8.61 -21.16
C GLU A 77 1.66 -7.91 -21.70
N ARG A 78 1.62 -7.46 -22.97
CA ARG A 78 2.68 -6.66 -23.60
C ARG A 78 2.49 -5.18 -23.28
N VAL A 79 2.41 -4.86 -21.98
CA VAL A 79 1.98 -3.55 -21.46
C VAL A 79 2.86 -2.40 -21.96
N ALA A 80 4.18 -2.58 -22.04
CA ALA A 80 5.10 -1.56 -22.54
C ALA A 80 4.87 -1.22 -24.04
N GLN A 81 4.52 -2.21 -24.85
CA GLN A 81 4.24 -2.01 -26.28
C GLN A 81 2.86 -1.39 -26.48
N ALA A 82 1.87 -1.86 -25.73
CA ALA A 82 0.54 -1.26 -25.72
C ALA A 82 0.63 0.23 -25.36
N TRP A 83 1.43 0.56 -24.35
CA TRP A 83 1.73 1.94 -23.96
C TRP A 83 2.33 2.76 -25.11
N ALA A 84 3.39 2.25 -25.73
CA ALA A 84 4.07 2.93 -26.84
C ALA A 84 3.12 3.18 -28.03
N VAL A 85 2.28 2.20 -28.39
CA VAL A 85 1.30 2.33 -29.48
C VAL A 85 0.23 3.37 -29.13
N THR A 86 -0.29 3.38 -27.90
CA THR A 86 -1.28 4.37 -27.45
C THR A 86 -0.72 5.79 -27.54
N VAL A 87 0.50 6.02 -27.02
CA VAL A 87 1.16 7.33 -27.06
C VAL A 87 1.44 7.76 -28.49
N LEU A 88 2.00 6.88 -29.32
CA LEU A 88 2.33 7.22 -30.70
C LEU A 88 1.07 7.55 -31.51
N SER A 89 0.01 6.74 -31.38
CA SER A 89 -1.25 6.94 -32.11
C SER A 89 -1.91 8.27 -31.75
N ALA A 90 -2.02 8.56 -30.44
CA ALA A 90 -2.58 9.82 -29.97
C ALA A 90 -1.69 11.02 -30.34
N LEU A 91 -0.36 10.90 -30.30
CA LEU A 91 0.55 12.00 -30.59
C LEU A 91 0.48 12.40 -32.07
N VAL A 92 0.54 11.39 -32.95
CA VAL A 92 0.40 11.59 -34.40
C VAL A 92 -0.95 12.20 -34.72
N HIS A 93 -2.04 11.68 -34.14
CA HIS A 93 -3.38 12.22 -34.36
C HIS A 93 -3.47 13.69 -33.93
N SER A 94 -3.04 14.02 -32.71
CA SER A 94 -3.09 15.39 -32.18
C SER A 94 -2.30 16.38 -33.02
N VAL A 95 -1.08 16.03 -33.42
CA VAL A 95 -0.25 16.91 -34.25
C VAL A 95 -0.88 17.11 -35.61
N VAL A 96 -1.30 16.04 -36.29
CA VAL A 96 -1.89 16.14 -37.63
C VAL A 96 -3.22 16.89 -37.60
N ALA A 97 -4.06 16.64 -36.59
CA ALA A 97 -5.31 17.36 -36.40
C ALA A 97 -5.07 18.87 -36.24
N VAL A 98 -4.16 19.28 -35.36
CA VAL A 98 -3.85 20.71 -35.16
C VAL A 98 -3.32 21.37 -36.44
N LEU A 99 -2.47 20.67 -37.20
CA LEU A 99 -1.93 21.21 -38.46
C LEU A 99 -2.99 21.38 -39.55
N ILE A 100 -4.02 20.53 -39.56
CA ILE A 100 -5.06 20.54 -40.59
C ILE A 100 -6.24 21.43 -40.19
N VAL A 101 -6.84 21.21 -39.04
CA VAL A 101 -8.08 21.91 -38.61
C VAL A 101 -7.83 23.05 -37.63
N GLY A 102 -6.59 23.26 -37.21
CA GLY A 102 -6.19 24.44 -36.44
C GLY A 102 -6.11 24.22 -34.93
N TRP A 103 -5.44 25.16 -34.27
CA TRP A 103 -5.15 25.14 -32.84
C TRP A 103 -6.41 25.17 -31.97
N ASP A 104 -7.39 25.98 -32.36
CA ASP A 104 -8.58 26.30 -31.54
C ASP A 104 -9.50 25.10 -31.31
N THR A 105 -9.39 24.06 -32.14
CA THR A 105 -10.12 22.79 -32.00
C THR A 105 -9.76 22.01 -30.73
N GLY A 106 -8.65 22.34 -30.05
CA GLY A 106 -8.28 21.73 -28.77
C GLY A 106 -7.58 20.37 -28.84
N PHE A 107 -7.28 19.84 -30.03
CA PHE A 107 -6.57 18.55 -30.16
C PHE A 107 -5.16 18.54 -29.54
N HIS A 108 -4.54 19.72 -29.39
CA HIS A 108 -3.22 19.89 -28.78
C HIS A 108 -3.20 19.50 -27.30
N TYR A 109 -4.32 19.57 -26.59
CA TYR A 109 -4.38 19.23 -25.16
C TYR A 109 -4.11 17.74 -24.89
N TYR A 110 -4.40 16.84 -25.83
CA TYR A 110 -4.10 15.42 -25.68
C TYR A 110 -2.58 15.15 -25.58
N ILE A 111 -1.74 16.04 -26.10
CA ILE A 111 -0.27 15.98 -25.91
C ILE A 111 0.08 16.19 -24.44
N LEU A 112 -0.58 17.15 -23.76
CA LEU A 112 -0.38 17.39 -22.32
C LEU A 112 -0.88 16.22 -21.47
N LEU A 113 -1.99 15.60 -21.88
CA LEU A 113 -2.57 14.45 -21.20
C LEU A 113 -1.67 13.21 -21.21
N MET A 114 -0.70 13.13 -22.12
CA MET A 114 0.31 12.07 -22.13
C MET A 114 1.32 12.19 -20.99
N ILE A 115 1.51 13.37 -20.40
CA ILE A 115 2.46 13.60 -19.30
C ILE A 115 2.10 12.76 -18.07
N PRO A 116 0.90 12.88 -17.46
CA PRO A 116 0.54 12.06 -16.30
C PRO A 116 0.59 10.56 -16.63
N ALA A 117 0.18 10.20 -17.85
CA ALA A 117 0.23 8.82 -18.30
C ALA A 117 1.68 8.28 -18.43
N ALA A 118 2.63 9.10 -18.91
CA ALA A 118 4.05 8.75 -18.99
C ALA A 118 4.71 8.62 -17.61
N VAL A 119 4.34 9.46 -16.66
CA VAL A 119 4.80 9.38 -15.26
C VAL A 119 4.35 8.07 -14.62
N ILE A 120 3.10 7.69 -14.85
CA ILE A 120 2.47 6.47 -14.32
C ILE A 120 3.00 5.19 -14.99
N SER A 121 3.51 5.29 -16.22
CA SER A 121 3.98 4.12 -16.99
C SER A 121 5.00 3.25 -16.26
N SER A 122 5.04 1.97 -16.62
CA SER A 122 5.99 0.97 -16.09
C SER A 122 7.45 1.18 -16.53
N ILE A 123 7.77 2.29 -17.21
CA ILE A 123 9.12 2.65 -17.63
C ILE A 123 9.98 2.90 -16.38
N ARG A 124 10.93 2.00 -16.09
CA ARG A 124 11.79 2.09 -14.90
C ARG A 124 12.82 3.23 -14.94
N PRO A 125 13.54 3.51 -16.05
CA PRO A 125 14.56 4.54 -16.02
C PRO A 125 13.94 5.95 -15.93
N LEU A 126 14.22 6.64 -14.81
CA LEU A 126 13.78 8.02 -14.58
C LEU A 126 14.22 8.96 -15.71
N LEU A 127 15.42 8.77 -16.24
CA LEU A 127 15.93 9.56 -17.37
C LEU A 127 15.07 9.41 -18.64
N LEU A 128 14.58 8.20 -18.93
CA LEU A 128 13.73 7.98 -20.11
C LEU A 128 12.33 8.58 -19.91
N LYS A 129 11.80 8.51 -18.68
CA LYS A 129 10.55 9.20 -18.31
C LYS A 129 10.69 10.70 -18.47
N ALA A 130 11.74 11.29 -17.88
CA ALA A 130 12.03 12.71 -17.98
C ALA A 130 12.23 13.13 -19.45
N GLY A 131 12.97 12.34 -20.24
CA GLY A 131 13.16 12.58 -21.67
C GLY A 131 11.85 12.53 -22.46
N THR A 132 10.95 11.61 -22.14
CA THR A 132 9.62 11.51 -22.77
C THR A 132 8.76 12.72 -22.44
N VAL A 133 8.72 13.12 -21.16
CA VAL A 133 7.98 14.33 -20.73
C VAL A 133 8.55 15.57 -21.40
N LEU A 134 9.87 15.75 -21.42
CA LEU A 134 10.53 16.86 -22.09
C LEU A 134 10.22 16.87 -23.59
N GLY A 135 10.29 15.71 -24.26
CA GLY A 135 9.96 15.57 -25.67
C GLY A 135 8.52 16.00 -25.98
N LEU A 136 7.54 15.56 -25.17
CA LEU A 136 6.14 15.97 -25.31
C LEU A 136 5.96 17.48 -25.09
N MET A 137 6.65 18.07 -24.10
CA MET A 137 6.62 19.52 -23.85
C MET A 137 7.21 20.31 -25.02
N LEU A 138 8.31 19.84 -25.61
CA LEU A 138 8.93 20.48 -26.78
C LEU A 138 8.04 20.38 -28.02
N VAL A 139 7.37 19.24 -28.24
CA VAL A 139 6.40 19.09 -29.34
C VAL A 139 5.23 20.05 -29.15
N TYR A 140 4.68 20.14 -27.93
CA TYR A 140 3.59 21.06 -27.61
C TYR A 140 3.98 22.53 -27.88
N LEU A 141 5.14 22.96 -27.35
CA LEU A 141 5.63 24.33 -27.52
C LEU A 141 5.96 24.64 -28.99
N GLY A 142 6.58 23.70 -29.70
CA GLY A 142 6.88 23.85 -31.12
C GLY A 142 5.61 24.01 -31.96
N LEU A 143 4.57 23.24 -31.63
CA LEU A 143 3.27 23.32 -32.30
C LEU A 143 2.55 24.64 -32.00
N ASP A 144 2.57 25.11 -30.74
CA ASP A 144 2.05 26.43 -30.34
C ASP A 144 2.72 27.55 -31.15
N ILE A 145 4.06 27.59 -31.15
CA ILE A 145 4.83 28.60 -31.89
C ILE A 145 4.51 28.54 -33.40
N ALA A 146 4.42 27.33 -33.98
CA ALA A 146 4.15 27.16 -35.40
C ALA A 146 2.74 27.59 -35.81
N MET A 147 1.75 27.46 -34.92
CA MET A 147 0.34 27.76 -35.21
C MET A 147 -0.08 29.19 -34.86
N ARG A 148 0.65 29.89 -33.97
CA ARG A 148 0.31 31.27 -33.51
C ARG A 148 -0.03 32.28 -34.61
N HIS A 149 0.56 32.13 -35.79
CA HIS A 149 0.36 33.05 -36.91
C HIS A 149 -0.05 32.33 -38.20
N ARG A 150 -0.49 31.08 -38.11
CA ARG A 150 -0.79 30.25 -39.28
C ARG A 150 -2.27 29.88 -39.31
N ALA A 151 -2.92 30.18 -40.44
CA ALA A 151 -4.27 29.70 -40.71
C ALA A 151 -4.29 28.16 -40.84
N PRO A 152 -5.38 27.50 -40.43
CA PRO A 152 -5.51 26.06 -40.56
C PRO A 152 -5.45 25.63 -42.03
N GLY A 153 -4.98 24.41 -42.29
CA GLY A 153 -4.97 23.83 -43.65
C GLY A 153 -6.37 23.61 -44.23
N HIS A 154 -7.37 23.51 -43.37
CA HIS A 154 -8.78 23.43 -43.72
C HIS A 154 -9.61 24.21 -42.69
N GLU A 155 -10.32 25.25 -43.14
CA GLU A 155 -11.16 26.08 -42.29
C GLU A 155 -12.50 25.39 -42.00
N LEU A 156 -12.73 25.06 -40.73
CA LEU A 156 -14.01 24.55 -40.25
C LEU A 156 -14.96 25.70 -39.91
N SER A 157 -16.27 25.42 -39.92
CA SER A 157 -17.25 26.38 -39.41
C SER A 157 -17.05 26.63 -37.91
N ALA A 158 -17.35 27.84 -37.44
CA ALA A 158 -17.18 28.23 -36.04
C ALA A 158 -17.89 27.26 -35.07
N LEU A 159 -19.10 26.81 -35.41
CA LEU A 159 -19.86 25.84 -34.62
C LEU A 159 -19.12 24.49 -34.47
N VAL A 160 -18.50 24.00 -35.54
CA VAL A 160 -17.75 22.73 -35.51
C VAL A 160 -16.46 22.89 -34.72
N THR A 161 -15.75 24.00 -34.88
CA THR A 161 -14.53 24.31 -34.12
C THR A 161 -14.80 24.42 -32.63
N GLU A 162 -15.82 25.17 -32.22
CA GLU A 162 -16.23 25.29 -30.82
C GLU A 162 -16.73 23.96 -30.25
N GLY A 163 -17.52 23.21 -31.03
CA GLY A 163 -18.00 21.89 -30.63
C GLY A 163 -16.84 20.91 -30.38
N LEU A 164 -15.85 20.88 -31.26
CA LEU A 164 -14.63 20.09 -31.08
C LEU A 164 -13.82 20.55 -29.87
N HIS A 165 -13.69 21.86 -29.67
CA HIS A 165 -12.98 22.42 -28.51
C HIS A 165 -13.58 21.91 -27.20
N TYR A 166 -14.89 22.10 -27.00
CA TYR A 166 -15.54 21.69 -25.76
C TYR A 166 -15.59 20.16 -25.59
N PHE A 167 -15.77 19.41 -26.69
CA PHE A 167 -15.67 17.95 -26.66
C PHE A 167 -14.30 17.49 -26.19
N ASN A 168 -13.23 18.07 -26.74
CA ASN A 168 -11.85 17.74 -26.38
C ASN A 168 -11.57 18.12 -24.92
N VAL A 169 -11.92 19.34 -24.50
CA VAL A 169 -11.81 19.81 -23.10
C VAL A 169 -12.49 18.86 -22.12
N LEU A 170 -13.73 18.43 -22.40
CA LEU A 170 -14.44 17.46 -21.58
C LEU A 170 -13.72 16.10 -21.54
N GLY A 171 -13.22 15.63 -22.69
CA GLY A 171 -12.46 14.39 -22.77
C GLY A 171 -11.21 14.39 -21.88
N ILE A 172 -10.47 15.50 -21.86
CA ILE A 172 -9.28 15.65 -21.00
C ILE A 172 -9.66 15.70 -19.53
N MET A 173 -10.72 16.43 -19.17
CA MET A 173 -11.22 16.48 -17.79
C MET A 173 -11.56 15.07 -17.28
N VAL A 174 -12.30 14.28 -18.06
CA VAL A 174 -12.64 12.89 -17.73
C VAL A 174 -11.39 12.02 -17.57
N MET A 175 -10.42 12.13 -18.49
CA MET A 175 -9.18 11.37 -18.42
C MET A 175 -8.27 11.80 -17.27
N LEU A 176 -8.20 13.09 -16.93
CA LEU A 176 -7.43 13.59 -15.78
C LEU A 176 -8.01 13.09 -14.46
N VAL A 177 -9.34 13.15 -14.29
CA VAL A 177 -10.01 12.58 -13.11
C VAL A 177 -9.72 11.07 -13.01
N SER A 178 -9.76 10.36 -14.15
CA SER A 178 -9.45 8.92 -14.20
C SER A 178 -8.00 8.63 -13.79
N PHE A 179 -7.03 9.41 -14.29
CA PHE A 179 -5.62 9.26 -13.90
C PHE A 179 -5.36 9.62 -12.44
N ALA A 180 -5.98 10.69 -11.94
CA ALA A 180 -5.87 11.08 -10.54
C ALA A 180 -6.46 10.00 -9.60
N GLY A 181 -7.64 9.48 -9.92
CA GLY A 181 -8.26 8.38 -9.18
C GLY A 181 -7.40 7.11 -9.19
N TYR A 182 -6.82 6.77 -10.35
CA TYR A 182 -5.88 5.65 -10.44
C TYR A 182 -4.61 5.86 -9.60
N TYR A 183 -4.03 7.06 -9.64
CA TYR A 183 -2.84 7.38 -8.85
C TYR A 183 -3.12 7.28 -7.35
N PHE A 184 -4.28 7.78 -6.91
CA PHE A 184 -4.72 7.67 -5.52
C PHE A 184 -4.91 6.20 -5.09
N TYR A 185 -5.57 5.39 -5.92
CA TYR A 185 -5.70 3.95 -5.67
C TYR A 185 -4.35 3.24 -5.52
N LEU A 186 -3.38 3.56 -6.40
CA LEU A 186 -2.05 2.96 -6.35
C LEU A 186 -1.29 3.36 -5.07
N LEU A 187 -1.40 4.62 -4.65
CA LEU A 187 -0.81 5.11 -3.41
C LEU A 187 -1.39 4.39 -2.18
N GLU A 188 -2.71 4.31 -2.06
CA GLU A 188 -3.37 3.64 -0.94
C GLU A 188 -3.00 2.16 -0.86
N LYS A 189 -2.97 1.46 -2.00
CA LYS A 189 -2.62 0.05 -2.05
C LYS A 189 -1.16 -0.19 -1.67
N THR A 190 -0.25 0.64 -2.16
CA THR A 190 1.17 0.58 -1.78
C THR A 190 1.34 0.84 -0.29
N ALA A 191 0.65 1.84 0.25
CA ALA A 191 0.66 2.15 1.68
C ALA A 191 0.10 1.00 2.54
N ALA A 192 -1.00 0.36 2.10
CA ALA A 192 -1.60 -0.77 2.80
C ALA A 192 -0.65 -1.98 2.84
N VAL A 193 -0.01 -2.33 1.72
CA VAL A 193 0.97 -3.42 1.70
C VAL A 193 2.21 -3.05 2.51
N LEU A 194 2.66 -1.80 2.50
CA LEU A 194 3.80 -1.38 3.32
C LEU A 194 3.48 -1.48 4.82
N ARG A 195 2.25 -1.11 5.22
CA ARG A 195 1.75 -1.31 6.59
C ARG A 195 1.69 -2.80 6.94
N GLU A 196 1.19 -3.62 6.01
CA GLU A 196 1.17 -5.07 6.19
C GLU A 196 2.58 -5.60 6.37
N LEU A 197 3.54 -5.17 5.53
CA LEU A 197 4.93 -5.59 5.53
C LEU A 197 5.74 -5.13 6.76
N SER A 198 5.27 -4.14 7.51
CA SER A 198 5.92 -3.76 8.77
C SER A 198 5.97 -4.97 9.71
N GLN A 199 7.12 -5.23 10.32
CA GLN A 199 7.28 -6.25 11.36
C GLN A 199 7.17 -5.68 12.78
N THR A 200 7.16 -4.36 12.91
CA THR A 200 7.13 -3.65 14.19
C THR A 200 5.86 -2.84 14.34
N ASP A 201 5.41 -2.70 15.59
CA ASP A 201 4.37 -1.78 15.99
C ASP A 201 4.95 -0.35 16.06
N ALA A 202 4.33 0.60 15.37
CA ALA A 202 4.86 1.95 15.24
C ALA A 202 4.96 2.70 16.58
N LEU A 203 4.07 2.41 17.53
CA LEU A 203 4.03 3.10 18.81
C LEU A 203 5.06 2.55 19.80
N THR A 204 5.13 1.22 19.93
CA THR A 204 5.91 0.52 20.95
C THR A 204 7.26 0.03 20.46
N GLN A 205 7.47 -0.02 19.14
CA GLN A 205 8.64 -0.60 18.47
C GLN A 205 8.86 -2.10 18.72
N LEU A 206 7.98 -2.76 19.48
CA LEU A 206 7.94 -4.21 19.60
C LEU A 206 7.53 -4.85 18.27
N LYS A 207 7.67 -6.17 18.18
CA LYS A 207 7.05 -6.92 17.09
C LYS A 207 5.55 -6.63 17.06
N ASN A 208 4.96 -6.58 15.88
CA ASN A 208 3.50 -6.58 15.77
C ASN A 208 2.96 -8.01 15.79
N ARG A 209 1.63 -8.14 15.92
CA ARG A 209 0.92 -9.42 15.91
C ARG A 209 1.36 -10.33 14.76
N ARG A 210 1.53 -9.79 13.54
CA ARG A 210 1.94 -10.58 12.37
C ARG A 210 3.35 -11.15 12.53
N ALA A 211 4.31 -10.33 12.93
CA ALA A 211 5.71 -10.74 13.08
C ALA A 211 5.88 -11.79 14.19
N ILE A 212 5.13 -11.69 15.29
CA ILE A 212 5.20 -12.72 16.34
C ILE A 212 4.51 -14.02 15.92
N THR A 213 3.39 -13.98 15.21
CA THR A 213 2.75 -15.20 14.68
C THR A 213 3.69 -15.97 13.76
N GLU A 214 4.49 -15.27 12.95
CA GLU A 214 5.51 -15.92 12.10
C GLU A 214 6.63 -16.56 12.93
N ALA A 215 7.07 -15.90 14.02
CA ALA A 215 8.04 -16.48 14.95
C ALA A 215 7.47 -17.72 15.66
N ILE A 216 6.22 -17.66 16.11
CA ILE A 216 5.50 -18.77 16.77
C ILE A 216 5.47 -20.00 15.88
N ARG A 217 5.14 -19.87 14.59
CA ARG A 217 5.14 -21.02 13.65
C ARG A 217 6.51 -21.70 13.55
N ARG A 218 7.59 -20.93 13.63
CA ARG A 218 8.97 -21.48 13.58
C ARG A 218 9.29 -22.24 14.87
N GLU A 219 8.92 -21.69 16.02
CA GLU A 219 9.17 -22.31 17.32
C GLU A 219 8.25 -23.50 17.60
N GLU A 220 6.98 -23.46 17.18
CA GLU A 220 6.08 -24.61 17.21
C GLU A 220 6.68 -25.78 16.41
N SER A 221 7.18 -25.51 15.21
CA SER A 221 7.85 -26.51 14.39
C SER A 221 9.11 -27.08 15.05
N ARG A 222 9.81 -26.30 15.88
CA ARG A 222 10.97 -26.75 16.66
C ARG A 222 10.53 -27.64 17.84
N MET A 223 9.53 -27.23 18.61
CA MET A 223 8.94 -28.02 19.69
C MET A 223 8.39 -29.36 19.18
N ARG A 224 7.75 -29.40 18.01
CA ARG A 224 7.28 -30.67 17.44
C ARG A 224 8.41 -31.62 17.01
N ARG A 225 9.64 -31.11 16.82
CA ARG A 225 10.81 -31.92 16.43
C ARG A 225 11.67 -32.39 17.60
N GLY A 226 11.51 -31.83 18.79
CA GLY A 226 12.23 -32.22 20.00
C GLY A 226 11.55 -31.67 21.24
N ASP A 227 11.67 -32.37 22.38
CA ASP A 227 10.97 -32.09 23.66
C ASP A 227 11.35 -30.76 24.34
N HIS A 228 11.28 -29.65 23.61
CA HIS A 228 11.57 -28.30 24.07
C HIS A 228 10.25 -27.59 24.35
N PRO A 229 9.96 -27.24 25.61
CA PRO A 229 8.68 -26.63 25.96
C PRO A 229 8.58 -25.21 25.37
N LEU A 230 7.38 -24.86 24.91
CA LEU A 230 7.05 -23.55 24.36
C LEU A 230 5.91 -22.95 25.18
N SER A 231 6.17 -21.83 25.85
CA SER A 231 5.17 -21.14 26.66
C SER A 231 4.77 -19.79 26.08
N PHE A 232 3.53 -19.41 26.36
CA PHE A 232 2.92 -18.15 25.98
C PHE A 232 2.48 -17.40 27.24
N VAL A 233 2.72 -16.09 27.25
CA VAL A 233 2.23 -15.18 28.29
C VAL A 233 1.45 -14.07 27.61
N LEU A 234 0.13 -14.08 27.77
CA LEU A 234 -0.75 -13.01 27.33
C LEU A 234 -0.90 -12.00 28.47
N CYS A 235 -0.75 -10.73 28.15
CA CYS A 235 -0.59 -9.64 29.10
C CYS A 235 -1.55 -8.52 28.72
N ASP A 236 -2.46 -8.14 29.61
CA ASP A 236 -3.42 -7.05 29.37
C ASP A 236 -3.37 -6.00 30.49
N LEU A 237 -3.27 -4.74 30.09
CA LEU A 237 -3.14 -3.61 31.01
C LEU A 237 -4.43 -3.35 31.78
N ASP A 238 -4.34 -3.29 33.11
CA ASP A 238 -5.52 -3.09 33.94
C ASP A 238 -6.02 -1.65 33.86
N ASN A 239 -7.30 -1.50 33.53
CA ASN A 239 -8.01 -0.21 33.48
C ASN A 239 -7.35 0.82 32.52
N PHE A 240 -6.70 0.37 31.45
CA PHE A 240 -6.04 1.27 30.48
C PHE A 240 -7.01 2.29 29.87
N ARG A 241 -8.25 1.89 29.62
CA ARG A 241 -9.32 2.80 29.21
C ARG A 241 -9.51 3.99 30.17
N LEU A 242 -9.46 3.76 31.48
CA LEU A 242 -9.60 4.83 32.49
C LEU A 242 -8.43 5.83 32.42
N VAL A 243 -7.22 5.36 32.10
CA VAL A 243 -6.06 6.24 31.87
C VAL A 243 -6.30 7.15 30.66
N ASN A 244 -6.80 6.60 29.55
CA ASN A 244 -7.14 7.41 28.37
C ASN A 244 -8.25 8.43 28.67
N GLU A 245 -9.27 8.02 29.42
CA GLU A 245 -10.40 8.90 29.77
C GLU A 245 -9.99 10.01 30.76
N SER A 246 -9.08 9.74 31.71
CA SER A 246 -8.68 10.69 32.76
C SER A 246 -7.50 11.58 32.38
N ALA A 247 -6.53 11.07 31.61
CA ALA A 247 -5.28 11.75 31.29
C ALA A 247 -5.06 11.98 29.78
N GLY A 248 -6.00 11.55 28.94
CA GLY A 248 -5.95 11.69 27.50
C GLY A 248 -5.14 10.62 26.78
N HIS A 249 -5.31 10.54 25.45
CA HIS A 249 -4.67 9.52 24.62
C HIS A 249 -3.14 9.61 24.58
N GLU A 250 -2.55 10.80 24.72
CA GLU A 250 -1.10 10.95 24.78
C GLU A 250 -0.51 10.32 26.05
N ALA A 251 -1.21 10.38 27.18
CA ALA A 251 -0.82 9.68 28.39
C ALA A 251 -0.90 8.16 28.22
N GLY A 252 -1.97 7.65 27.60
CA GLY A 252 -2.08 6.24 27.23
C GLY A 252 -0.96 5.77 26.31
N ASN A 253 -0.57 6.59 25.32
CA ASN A 253 0.56 6.32 24.45
C ASN A 253 1.90 6.25 25.21
N ALA A 254 2.11 7.16 26.17
CA ALA A 254 3.29 7.13 27.04
C ALA A 254 3.33 5.86 27.89
N VAL A 255 2.17 5.44 28.39
CA VAL A 255 2.02 4.20 29.15
C VAL A 255 2.39 2.97 28.32
N LEU A 256 1.85 2.83 27.11
CA LEU A 256 2.19 1.71 26.21
C LEU A 256 3.68 1.65 25.87
N LYS A 257 4.32 2.82 25.68
CA LYS A 257 5.78 2.92 25.44
C LYS A 257 6.60 2.50 26.66
N ALA A 258 6.17 2.87 27.87
CA ALA A 258 6.89 2.53 29.10
C ALA A 258 6.76 1.03 29.42
N VAL A 259 5.55 0.48 29.24
CA VAL A 259 5.27 -0.96 29.41
C VAL A 259 6.05 -1.80 28.41
N SER A 260 6.06 -1.43 27.13
CA SER A 260 6.79 -2.18 26.10
C SER A 260 8.28 -2.30 26.40
N ARG A 261 8.95 -1.20 26.79
CA ARG A 261 10.35 -1.24 27.25
C ARG A 261 10.54 -2.12 28.48
N THR A 262 9.58 -2.10 29.40
CA THR A 262 9.62 -2.92 30.62
C THR A 262 9.52 -4.40 30.28
N LEU A 263 8.60 -4.76 29.38
CA LEU A 263 8.44 -6.12 28.87
C LEU A 263 9.71 -6.60 28.17
N GLU A 264 10.26 -5.80 27.25
CA GLU A 264 11.51 -6.12 26.53
C GLU A 264 12.68 -6.34 27.51
N SER A 265 12.80 -5.53 28.57
CA SER A 265 13.81 -5.72 29.63
C SER A 265 13.65 -7.00 30.45
N CYS A 266 12.53 -7.70 30.31
CA CYS A 266 12.26 -8.99 30.94
C CYS A 266 12.52 -10.17 30.00
N MET A 267 12.76 -9.94 28.72
CA MET A 267 12.96 -10.99 27.74
C MET A 267 14.44 -11.39 27.65
N ARG A 268 14.70 -12.68 27.39
CA ARG A 268 16.01 -13.18 26.95
C ARG A 268 16.15 -12.96 25.44
N ASP A 269 17.36 -13.15 24.90
CA ASP A 269 17.62 -13.00 23.46
C ASP A 269 16.78 -13.93 22.56
N ILE A 270 16.36 -15.08 23.09
CA ILE A 270 15.53 -16.06 22.38
C ILE A 270 14.03 -15.83 22.57
N ASP A 271 13.65 -15.02 23.55
CA ASP A 271 12.24 -14.73 23.85
C ASP A 271 11.74 -13.66 22.88
N PHE A 272 10.44 -13.71 22.55
CA PHE A 272 9.81 -12.71 21.70
C PHE A 272 8.73 -11.99 22.48
N VAL A 273 8.60 -10.68 22.27
CA VAL A 273 7.44 -9.92 22.74
C VAL A 273 6.87 -9.06 21.63
N ALA A 274 5.55 -9.00 21.58
CA ALA A 274 4.81 -8.21 20.61
C ALA A 274 3.63 -7.49 21.23
N ARG A 275 3.23 -6.41 20.58
CA ARG A 275 1.91 -5.83 20.79
C ARG A 275 0.88 -6.69 20.05
N TRP A 276 0.04 -7.38 20.82
CA TRP A 276 -0.96 -8.33 20.33
C TRP A 276 -2.27 -7.63 19.97
N GLY A 277 -2.66 -6.62 20.76
CA GLY A 277 -3.89 -5.86 20.62
C GLY A 277 -3.69 -4.38 20.98
N GLY A 278 -4.80 -3.69 21.29
CA GLY A 278 -4.78 -2.26 21.67
C GLY A 278 -3.95 -2.02 22.93
N GLU A 279 -4.25 -2.77 23.99
CA GLU A 279 -3.58 -2.73 25.30
C GLU A 279 -3.01 -4.10 25.72
N GLU A 280 -2.99 -5.05 24.78
CA GLU A 280 -2.55 -6.43 24.98
C GLU A 280 -1.16 -6.68 24.39
N PHE A 281 -0.37 -7.47 25.10
CA PHE A 281 0.96 -7.92 24.70
C PHE A 281 1.04 -9.44 24.78
N LEU A 282 1.78 -10.05 23.86
CA LEU A 282 2.07 -11.47 23.87
C LEU A 282 3.58 -11.66 23.99
N ALA A 283 4.00 -12.39 25.02
CA ALA A 283 5.36 -12.93 25.11
C ALA A 283 5.36 -14.42 24.74
N VAL A 284 6.35 -14.81 23.95
CA VAL A 284 6.60 -16.19 23.51
C VAL A 284 7.94 -16.59 24.08
N LEU A 285 7.96 -17.68 24.84
CA LEU A 285 9.10 -18.15 25.62
C LEU A 285 9.51 -19.54 25.13
N PRO A 286 10.41 -19.65 24.13
CA PRO A 286 11.01 -20.92 23.74
C PRO A 286 11.81 -21.52 24.90
N ASP A 287 11.97 -22.85 24.88
CA ASP A 287 12.74 -23.59 25.89
C ASP A 287 12.34 -23.29 27.33
N THR A 288 11.06 -22.97 27.55
CA THR A 288 10.53 -22.55 28.84
C THR A 288 9.30 -23.39 29.18
N ASN A 289 9.31 -24.00 30.36
CA ASN A 289 8.17 -24.74 30.89
C ASN A 289 7.24 -23.83 31.71
N GLU A 290 6.14 -24.39 32.22
CA GLU A 290 5.11 -23.64 32.94
C GLU A 290 5.65 -22.85 34.14
N ASP A 291 6.48 -23.46 34.98
CA ASP A 291 7.08 -22.77 36.12
C ASP A 291 8.00 -21.62 35.68
N GLY A 292 8.82 -21.84 34.66
CA GLY A 292 9.67 -20.81 34.09
C GLY A 292 8.85 -19.65 33.52
N ALA A 293 7.78 -19.95 32.79
CA ALA A 293 6.89 -18.96 32.20
C ALA A 293 6.16 -18.14 33.29
N ARG A 294 5.70 -18.80 34.35
CA ARG A 294 5.07 -18.15 35.51
C ARG A 294 6.05 -17.22 36.23
N LEU A 295 7.32 -17.59 36.36
CA LEU A 295 8.36 -16.71 36.93
C LEU A 295 8.61 -15.48 36.05
N VAL A 296 8.65 -15.64 34.73
CA VAL A 296 8.77 -14.52 33.80
C VAL A 296 7.55 -13.60 33.89
N ALA A 297 6.34 -14.16 33.91
CA ALA A 297 5.10 -13.41 34.05
C ALA A 297 5.04 -12.63 35.38
N GLU A 298 5.42 -13.24 36.49
CA GLU A 298 5.44 -12.57 37.81
C GLU A 298 6.50 -11.45 37.87
N ARG A 299 7.65 -11.66 37.21
CA ARG A 299 8.66 -10.60 37.06
C ARG A 299 8.12 -9.41 36.27
N ILE A 300 7.41 -9.66 35.17
CA ILE A 300 6.75 -8.63 34.38
C ILE A 300 5.74 -7.87 35.25
N ARG A 301 4.85 -8.60 35.93
CA ARG A 301 3.81 -8.03 36.79
C ARG A 301 4.38 -7.07 37.82
N ARG A 302 5.38 -7.52 38.58
CA ARG A 302 6.04 -6.71 39.63
C ARG A 302 6.74 -5.47 39.07
N LYS A 303 7.42 -5.60 37.93
CA LYS A 303 8.11 -4.45 37.31
C LYS A 303 7.12 -3.41 36.80
N ILE A 304 6.00 -3.82 36.21
CA ILE A 304 4.97 -2.90 35.73
C ILE A 304 4.24 -2.24 36.91
N GLU A 305 3.90 -3.00 37.95
CA GLU A 305 3.29 -2.46 39.18
C GLU A 305 4.17 -1.40 39.87
N ALA A 306 5.49 -1.59 39.84
CA ALA A 306 6.46 -0.64 40.39
C ALA A 306 6.75 0.55 39.46
N LEU A 307 6.27 0.53 38.22
CA LEU A 307 6.57 1.55 37.22
C LEU A 307 5.80 2.84 37.52
N VAL A 308 6.54 3.95 37.56
CA VAL A 308 5.97 5.30 37.65
C VAL A 308 6.20 5.98 36.31
N ILE A 309 5.11 6.36 35.65
CA ILE A 309 5.14 6.86 34.27
C ILE A 309 4.83 8.35 34.31
N GLU A 310 5.82 9.15 33.91
CA GLU A 310 5.66 10.59 33.76
C GLU A 310 5.01 10.90 32.40
N ALA A 311 3.86 11.56 32.44
CA ALA A 311 3.19 12.10 31.26
C ALA A 311 3.23 13.63 31.34
N ASN A 312 3.84 14.29 30.35
CA ASN A 312 4.13 15.73 30.36
C ASN A 312 2.93 16.58 30.83
N GLY A 313 3.02 17.12 32.05
CA GLY A 313 2.02 18.01 32.65
C GLY A 313 0.91 17.33 33.46
N ALA A 314 0.91 15.99 33.57
CA ALA A 314 -0.04 15.23 34.38
C ALA A 314 0.60 14.64 35.64
N ALA A 315 -0.25 14.23 36.60
CA ALA A 315 0.21 13.49 37.77
C ALA A 315 0.85 12.15 37.34
N PRO A 316 1.86 11.64 38.09
CA PRO A 316 2.51 10.37 37.76
C PRO A 316 1.49 9.22 37.67
N ILE A 317 1.55 8.46 36.58
CA ILE A 317 0.63 7.36 36.32
C ILE A 317 1.24 6.07 36.87
N ARG A 318 0.42 5.32 37.61
CA ARG A 318 0.73 3.94 38.03
C ARG A 318 -0.32 3.02 37.43
N MET A 319 0.11 1.83 37.04
CA MET A 319 -0.76 0.86 36.40
C MET A 319 -0.32 -0.55 36.75
N THR A 320 -1.28 -1.46 36.77
CA THR A 320 -1.04 -2.88 36.98
C THR A 320 -1.37 -3.65 35.70
N VAL A 321 -1.01 -4.92 35.68
CA VAL A 321 -1.23 -5.79 34.55
C VAL A 321 -1.72 -7.13 35.06
N THR A 322 -2.62 -7.74 34.29
CA THR A 322 -3.02 -9.13 34.52
C THR A 322 -2.42 -9.98 33.42
N LEU A 323 -1.92 -11.18 33.77
CA LEU A 323 -1.26 -12.07 32.82
C LEU A 323 -1.87 -13.47 32.89
N GLY A 324 -2.16 -14.02 31.70
CA GLY A 324 -2.49 -15.42 31.52
C GLY A 324 -1.29 -16.18 30.94
N VAL A 325 -0.99 -17.35 31.49
CA VAL A 325 0.15 -18.18 31.09
C VAL A 325 -0.36 -19.52 30.60
N ALA A 326 0.15 -20.00 29.46
CA ALA A 326 -0.08 -21.36 29.01
C ALA A 326 1.20 -21.94 28.40
N THR A 327 1.46 -23.22 28.69
CA THR A 327 2.54 -23.97 28.04
C THR A 327 1.95 -24.94 27.05
N MET A 328 2.44 -24.93 25.81
CA MET A 328 1.94 -25.76 24.73
C MET A 328 2.15 -27.24 25.03
N THR A 329 1.10 -28.03 24.87
CA THR A 329 1.15 -29.50 24.96
C THR A 329 1.41 -30.12 23.58
N PRO A 330 1.95 -31.35 23.50
CA PRO A 330 2.18 -32.01 22.20
C PRO A 330 0.91 -32.23 21.36
N SER A 331 -0.25 -32.32 22.02
CA SER A 331 -1.56 -32.58 21.41
C SER A 331 -2.27 -31.35 20.86
N GLU A 332 -1.75 -30.14 21.11
CA GLU A 332 -2.36 -28.90 20.65
C GLU A 332 -1.44 -28.11 19.72
N ASP A 333 -1.97 -27.13 19.02
CA ASP A 333 -1.21 -26.12 18.29
C ASP A 333 -1.02 -24.83 19.12
N ALA A 334 -0.19 -23.92 18.60
CA ALA A 334 0.10 -22.69 19.29
C ALA A 334 -1.13 -21.78 19.46
N GLU A 335 -2.10 -21.85 18.54
CA GLU A 335 -3.32 -21.04 18.63
C GLU A 335 -4.21 -21.51 19.78
N GLN A 336 -4.37 -22.82 19.94
CA GLN A 336 -5.06 -23.44 21.08
C GLN A 336 -4.38 -23.09 22.42
N ALA A 337 -3.04 -23.13 22.49
CA ALA A 337 -2.31 -22.73 23.69
C ALA A 337 -2.50 -21.22 24.02
N ILE A 338 -2.54 -20.35 23.01
CA ILE A 338 -2.82 -18.92 23.20
C ILE A 338 -4.26 -18.70 23.68
N VAL A 339 -5.24 -19.46 23.18
CA VAL A 339 -6.62 -19.42 23.69
C VAL A 339 -6.68 -19.80 25.17
N ARG A 340 -5.95 -20.84 25.61
CA ARG A 340 -5.86 -21.17 27.03
C ARG A 340 -5.21 -20.06 27.86
N ALA A 341 -4.18 -19.39 27.34
CA ALA A 341 -3.59 -18.22 27.99
C ALA A 341 -4.60 -17.07 28.10
N ASP A 342 -5.45 -16.85 27.09
CA ASP A 342 -6.52 -15.86 27.11
C ASP A 342 -7.60 -16.18 28.15
N GLU A 343 -8.01 -17.44 28.27
CA GLU A 343 -8.94 -17.89 29.31
C GLU A 343 -8.37 -17.67 30.72
N ALA A 344 -7.09 -17.98 30.93
CA ALA A 344 -6.40 -17.71 32.19
C ALA A 344 -6.31 -16.21 32.49
N LEU A 345 -6.01 -15.39 31.47
CA LEU A 345 -6.01 -13.94 31.59
C LEU A 345 -7.39 -13.41 32.02
N TYR A 346 -8.45 -13.90 31.39
CA TYR A 346 -9.83 -13.56 31.72
C TYR A 346 -10.18 -13.92 33.17
N GLN A 347 -9.79 -15.11 33.64
CA GLN A 347 -9.93 -15.51 35.04
C GLN A 347 -9.18 -14.56 35.98
N GLY A 348 -7.97 -14.15 35.62
CA GLY A 348 -7.19 -13.16 36.36
C GLY A 348 -7.89 -11.79 36.44
N LYS A 349 -8.54 -11.35 35.36
CA LYS A 349 -9.29 -10.09 35.35
C LYS A 349 -10.53 -10.18 36.26
N ALA A 350 -11.24 -11.31 36.21
CA ALA A 350 -12.39 -11.58 37.06
C ALA A 350 -12.00 -11.73 38.55
N GLY A 351 -10.82 -12.29 38.82
CA GLY A 351 -10.30 -12.53 40.17
C GLY A 351 -9.67 -11.33 40.86
N GLY A 352 -9.86 -10.10 40.36
CA GLY A 352 -9.38 -8.88 41.02
C GLY A 352 -8.22 -8.16 40.32
N ARG A 353 -7.79 -8.63 39.14
CA ARG A 353 -6.68 -8.05 38.35
C ARG A 353 -5.32 -8.10 39.06
N ASN A 354 -4.29 -7.48 38.48
CA ASN A 354 -2.92 -7.44 39.01
C ASN A 354 -2.39 -8.81 39.48
N GLN A 355 -2.56 -9.83 38.64
CA GLN A 355 -2.17 -11.20 38.99
C GLN A 355 -1.75 -12.02 37.78
N VAL A 356 -1.06 -13.12 38.05
CA VAL A 356 -0.68 -14.14 37.06
C VAL A 356 -1.55 -15.36 37.29
N VAL A 357 -2.20 -15.83 36.24
CA VAL A 357 -2.98 -17.08 36.25
C VAL A 357 -2.40 -18.02 35.20
N SER A 358 -2.16 -19.27 35.58
CA SER A 358 -1.70 -20.31 34.67
C SER A 358 -2.89 -21.18 34.24
N ALA A 359 -3.01 -21.43 32.94
CA ALA A 359 -4.01 -22.35 32.42
C ALA A 359 -3.63 -23.79 32.77
N ALA A 360 -4.61 -24.59 33.20
CA ALA A 360 -4.40 -26.02 33.34
C ALA A 360 -3.97 -26.65 32.00
N ALA A 361 -3.06 -27.61 32.06
CA ALA A 361 -2.80 -28.50 30.92
C ALA A 361 -4.09 -29.30 30.64
N ALA A 362 -4.50 -29.34 29.36
CA ALA A 362 -5.71 -30.03 28.92
C ALA A 362 -5.61 -31.55 29.08
#